data_AF-A0A438KR96-F1
#
_entry.id   AF-A0A438KR96-F1
#
_cell.length_a   1.000
_cell.length_b   1.000
_cell.length_c   1.000
_cell.angle_alpha   90.00
_cell.angle_beta   90.00
_cell.angle_gamma   90.00
#
_symmetry.space_group_name_H-M   'P 1'
#
loop_
_entity.id
_entity.type
_entity.pdbx_description
1 polymer ?
#
loop_
_entity_poly.entity_id
_entity_poly.type
_entity_poly.pdbx_seq_one_letter_code
_entity_poly.pdbx_strand_id
1 'polypeptide(L)'
;MLGSLLVLKDSSSLLLRQHGLDTSGAYQYFVLRAQKIALSHGYEIINWEETFNDFGSKLSRKTVVHNWLGGGVAEKVVAAGLRCIVSNQDKWYLDHLDAPWEGFYMNEPLTNITNHQQQKLILGGEVCMWGEHIDASDIEQTIWPRAAAAAEKAKRYKAYREYTKRLKPQKKEKDQKETTSP
;
A
#
# COMPACT_ATOMS: atom_id res chain seq x y z
N MET A 1 27.63 -9.73 -33.41
CA MET A 1 26.67 -9.74 -32.28
C MET A 1 25.76 -8.52 -32.34
N LEU A 2 24.83 -8.45 -33.30
CA LEU A 2 23.85 -7.34 -33.42
C LEU A 2 22.40 -7.85 -33.56
N GLY A 3 22.18 -9.17 -33.55
CA GLY A 3 20.87 -9.79 -33.84
C GLY A 3 19.89 -9.89 -32.67
N SER A 4 20.35 -9.75 -31.42
CA SER A 4 19.50 -10.01 -30.25
C SER A 4 18.67 -8.80 -29.78
N LEU A 5 19.05 -7.58 -30.17
CA LEU A 5 18.37 -6.36 -29.71
C LEU A 5 17.21 -5.93 -30.64
N LEU A 6 17.24 -6.33 -31.91
CA LEU A 6 16.16 -6.01 -32.87
C LEU A 6 14.90 -6.89 -32.65
N VAL A 7 15.10 -8.18 -32.39
CA VAL A 7 14.01 -9.19 -32.29
C VAL A 7 13.06 -8.94 -31.11
N LEU A 8 13.55 -8.33 -30.02
CA LEU A 8 12.73 -8.05 -28.82
C LEU A 8 11.74 -6.89 -29.03
N LYS A 9 12.11 -5.87 -29.82
CA LYS A 9 11.20 -4.77 -30.16
C LYS A 9 10.07 -5.25 -31.07
N ASP A 10 10.39 -6.10 -32.05
CA ASP A 10 9.41 -6.67 -32.97
C ASP A 10 8.41 -7.58 -32.26
N SER A 11 8.87 -8.43 -31.34
CA SER A 11 8.00 -9.36 -30.59
C SER A 11 6.98 -8.63 -29.71
N SER A 12 7.38 -7.55 -29.04
CA SER A 12 6.47 -6.73 -28.23
C SER A 12 5.42 -6.06 -29.10
N SER A 13 5.82 -5.51 -30.25
CA SER A 13 4.91 -4.88 -31.21
C SER A 13 3.92 -5.87 -31.82
N LEU A 14 4.34 -7.12 -32.04
CA LEU A 14 3.49 -8.21 -32.51
C LEU A 14 2.45 -8.62 -31.47
N LEU A 15 2.84 -8.78 -30.20
CA LEU A 15 1.91 -9.09 -29.10
C LEU A 15 0.84 -8.00 -28.96
N LEU A 16 1.25 -6.73 -28.96
CA LEU A 16 0.34 -5.58 -28.91
C LEU A 16 -0.67 -5.62 -30.06
N ARG A 17 -0.19 -5.84 -31.30
CA ARG A 17 -1.06 -5.92 -32.48
C ARG A 17 -1.99 -7.12 -32.45
N GLN A 18 -1.51 -8.30 -32.05
CA GLN A 18 -2.32 -9.52 -31.96
C GLN A 18 -3.47 -9.38 -30.95
N HIS A 19 -3.22 -8.70 -29.84
CA HIS A 19 -4.23 -8.47 -28.80
C HIS A 19 -4.96 -7.14 -28.92
N GLY A 20 -4.64 -6.31 -29.92
CA GLY A 20 -5.21 -4.97 -30.08
C GLY A 20 -4.95 -4.03 -28.91
N LEU A 21 -3.79 -4.19 -28.24
CA LEU A 21 -3.40 -3.43 -27.05
C LEU A 21 -2.51 -2.24 -27.43
N ASP A 22 -2.70 -1.13 -26.73
CA ASP A 22 -1.71 -0.06 -26.62
C ASP A 22 -0.74 -0.35 -25.45
N THR A 23 0.17 0.58 -25.16
CA THR A 23 1.16 0.40 -24.09
C THR A 23 0.52 0.25 -22.70
N SER A 24 -0.54 1.01 -22.41
CA SER A 24 -1.30 0.90 -21.16
C SER A 24 -2.02 -0.44 -21.07
N GLY A 25 -2.64 -0.88 -22.16
CA GLY A 25 -3.26 -2.19 -22.29
C GLY A 25 -2.26 -3.33 -22.11
N ALA A 26 -1.04 -3.21 -22.63
CA ALA A 26 0.04 -4.17 -22.40
C ALA A 26 0.42 -4.28 -20.93
N TYR A 27 0.62 -3.13 -20.26
CA TYR A 27 0.94 -3.09 -18.84
C TYR A 27 -0.15 -3.77 -18.01
N GLN A 28 -1.42 -3.41 -18.25
CA GLN A 28 -2.56 -4.04 -17.60
C GLN A 28 -2.62 -5.55 -17.87
N TYR A 29 -2.47 -5.98 -19.13
CA TYR A 29 -2.48 -7.38 -19.51
C TYR A 29 -1.39 -8.17 -18.76
N PHE A 30 -0.17 -7.64 -18.74
CA PHE A 30 0.97 -8.27 -18.09
C PHE A 30 0.73 -8.43 -16.59
N VAL A 31 0.36 -7.35 -15.88
CA VAL A 31 0.15 -7.39 -14.44
C VAL A 31 -1.00 -8.33 -14.07
N LEU A 32 -2.15 -8.24 -14.74
CA LEU A 32 -3.30 -9.11 -14.44
C LEU A 32 -3.01 -10.58 -14.75
N ARG A 33 -2.20 -10.88 -15.78
CA ARG A 33 -1.75 -12.25 -16.06
C ARG A 33 -0.84 -12.78 -14.96
N ALA A 34 0.11 -11.97 -14.48
CA ALA A 34 0.98 -12.34 -13.36
C ALA A 34 0.17 -12.57 -12.06
N GLN A 35 -0.78 -11.68 -11.75
CA GLN A 35 -1.68 -11.85 -10.63
C GLN A 35 -2.48 -13.15 -10.71
N LYS A 36 -3.02 -13.48 -11.89
CA LYS A 36 -3.79 -14.72 -12.10
C LYS A 36 -2.94 -15.96 -11.75
N ILE A 37 -1.67 -15.98 -12.13
CA ILE A 37 -0.74 -17.07 -11.81
C ILE A 37 -0.54 -17.14 -10.29
N ALA A 38 -0.16 -16.04 -9.65
CA ALA A 38 0.06 -16.01 -8.19
C ALA A 38 -1.19 -16.41 -7.39
N LEU A 39 -2.38 -15.93 -7.79
CA LEU A 39 -3.66 -16.29 -7.18
C LEU A 39 -3.98 -17.79 -7.34
N SER A 40 -3.58 -18.41 -8.47
CA SER A 40 -3.78 -19.85 -8.70
C SER A 40 -2.95 -20.73 -7.75
N HIS A 41 -1.87 -20.17 -7.20
CA HIS A 41 -1.05 -20.81 -6.16
C HIS A 41 -1.46 -20.42 -4.72
N GLY A 42 -2.55 -19.67 -4.55
CA GLY A 42 -3.05 -19.27 -3.23
C GLY A 42 -2.34 -18.06 -2.61
N TYR A 43 -1.46 -17.38 -3.34
CA TYR A 43 -0.81 -16.16 -2.85
C TYR A 43 -1.77 -14.97 -2.83
N GLU A 44 -1.52 -14.05 -1.89
CA GLU A 44 -2.08 -12.71 -1.94
C GLU A 44 -1.17 -11.78 -2.77
N ILE A 45 -1.76 -10.78 -3.40
CA ILE A 45 -1.03 -9.85 -4.27
C ILE A 45 -0.80 -8.55 -3.53
N ILE A 46 0.43 -8.05 -3.56
CA ILE A 46 0.78 -6.68 -3.17
C ILE A 46 1.29 -5.97 -4.42
N ASN A 47 0.70 -4.84 -4.78
CA ASN A 47 1.16 -4.01 -5.89
C ASN A 47 1.25 -2.55 -5.49
N TRP A 48 2.17 -1.83 -6.12
CA TRP A 48 2.23 -0.38 -6.06
C TRP A 48 0.95 0.26 -6.62
N GLU A 49 0.68 1.48 -6.17
CA GLU A 49 -0.57 2.19 -6.40
C GLU A 49 -0.93 2.46 -7.86
N GLU A 50 0.03 2.47 -8.78
CA GLU A 50 -0.20 2.66 -10.21
C GLU A 50 -1.17 1.62 -10.75
N THR A 51 -1.06 0.38 -10.27
CA THR A 51 -2.01 -0.69 -10.66
C THR A 51 -3.44 -0.37 -10.25
N PHE A 52 -3.65 0.30 -9.12
CA PHE A 52 -4.97 0.75 -8.68
C PHE A 52 -5.45 1.96 -9.48
N ASN A 53 -4.56 2.93 -9.69
CA ASN A 53 -4.85 4.16 -10.43
C ASN A 53 -5.23 3.85 -11.90
N ASP A 54 -4.57 2.89 -12.53
CA ASP A 54 -4.77 2.56 -13.95
C ASP A 54 -5.86 1.50 -14.18
N PHE A 55 -5.97 0.50 -13.29
CA PHE A 55 -6.83 -0.65 -13.54
C PHE A 55 -8.17 -0.56 -12.82
N GLY A 56 -8.24 0.21 -11.73
CA GLY A 56 -9.45 0.42 -10.94
C GLY A 56 -10.14 -0.89 -10.55
N SER A 57 -11.39 -1.05 -10.99
CA SER A 57 -12.25 -2.20 -10.65
C SER A 57 -11.80 -3.54 -11.26
N LYS A 58 -10.83 -3.53 -12.19
CA LYS A 58 -10.29 -4.76 -12.79
C LYS A 58 -9.31 -5.49 -11.86
N LEU A 59 -8.81 -4.82 -10.80
CA LEU A 59 -7.98 -5.47 -9.80
C LEU A 59 -8.76 -6.53 -9.02
N SER A 60 -8.09 -7.64 -8.72
CA SER A 60 -8.64 -8.65 -7.81
C SER A 60 -8.95 -8.03 -6.45
N ARG A 61 -10.08 -8.41 -5.84
CA ARG A 61 -10.44 -8.02 -4.46
C ARG A 61 -9.45 -8.51 -3.41
N LYS A 62 -8.61 -9.48 -3.75
CA LYS A 62 -7.53 -9.97 -2.88
C LYS A 62 -6.27 -9.08 -2.92
N THR A 63 -6.20 -8.13 -3.83
CA THR A 63 -5.04 -7.22 -3.97
C THR A 63 -4.94 -6.31 -2.75
N VAL A 64 -3.72 -6.17 -2.24
CA VAL A 64 -3.28 -5.13 -1.33
C VAL A 64 -2.58 -4.06 -2.16
N VAL A 65 -3.00 -2.81 -2.01
CA VAL A 65 -2.37 -1.67 -2.68
C VAL A 65 -1.33 -1.06 -1.75
N HIS A 66 -0.13 -0.81 -2.27
CA HIS A 66 0.95 -0.15 -1.55
C HIS A 66 1.05 1.30 -2.04
N ASN A 67 0.60 2.24 -1.21
CA ASN A 67 0.59 3.66 -1.54
C ASN A 67 1.94 4.30 -1.24
N TRP A 68 2.45 5.09 -2.18
CA TRP A 68 3.74 5.78 -2.04
C TRP A 68 3.79 7.19 -2.62
N LEU A 69 3.08 7.51 -3.71
CA LEU A 69 3.28 8.78 -4.42
C LEU A 69 2.73 9.99 -3.68
N GLY A 70 1.48 9.92 -3.22
CA GLY A 70 0.81 11.10 -2.69
C GLY A 70 -0.40 10.81 -1.81
N GLY A 71 -0.86 11.86 -1.13
CA GLY A 71 -2.02 11.82 -0.25
C GLY A 71 -3.31 11.46 -0.98
N GLY A 72 -4.22 10.78 -0.26
CA GLY A 72 -5.57 10.48 -0.74
C GLY A 72 -5.73 9.18 -1.54
N VAL A 73 -4.66 8.56 -2.02
CA VAL A 73 -4.76 7.24 -2.68
C VAL A 73 -5.22 6.18 -1.67
N ALA A 74 -4.64 6.16 -0.47
CA ALA A 74 -5.07 5.24 0.58
C ALA A 74 -6.58 5.35 0.87
N GLU A 75 -7.12 6.58 0.91
CA GLU A 75 -8.56 6.83 1.09
C GLU A 75 -9.39 6.23 -0.06
N LYS A 76 -8.97 6.46 -1.31
CA LYS A 76 -9.64 5.90 -2.50
C LYS A 76 -9.59 4.37 -2.52
N VAL A 77 -8.47 3.77 -2.14
CA VAL A 77 -8.28 2.32 -2.07
C VAL A 77 -9.25 1.69 -1.08
N VAL A 78 -9.33 2.23 0.14
CA VAL A 78 -10.23 1.69 1.17
C VAL A 78 -11.70 2.00 0.85
N ALA A 79 -12.00 3.13 0.20
CA ALA A 79 -13.33 3.43 -0.32
C ALA A 79 -13.76 2.44 -1.42
N ALA A 80 -12.82 2.02 -2.26
CA ALA A 80 -13.04 0.96 -3.23
C ALA A 80 -13.18 -0.42 -2.58
N GLY A 81 -12.88 -0.59 -1.29
CA GLY A 81 -12.99 -1.84 -0.55
C GLY A 81 -11.77 -2.76 -0.69
N LEU A 82 -10.62 -2.21 -1.04
CA LEU A 82 -9.33 -2.92 -1.10
C LEU A 82 -8.50 -2.65 0.16
N ARG A 83 -7.56 -3.55 0.46
CA ARG A 83 -6.61 -3.40 1.56
C ARG A 83 -5.46 -2.49 1.12
N CYS A 84 -4.88 -1.74 2.05
CA CYS A 84 -3.79 -0.80 1.76
C CYS A 84 -2.64 -0.92 2.77
N ILE A 85 -1.41 -0.80 2.28
CA ILE A 85 -0.19 -0.47 3.03
C ILE A 85 0.17 0.98 2.68
N VAL A 86 0.59 1.76 3.66
CA VAL A 86 0.94 3.19 3.48
C VAL A 86 2.45 3.38 3.59
N SER A 87 3.05 4.02 2.59
CA SER A 87 4.47 4.36 2.52
C SER A 87 4.68 5.69 1.81
N ASN A 88 3.93 6.73 2.20
CA ASN A 88 4.02 8.04 1.58
C ASN A 88 5.49 8.52 1.50
N GLN A 89 5.96 8.75 0.27
CA GLN A 89 7.34 9.16 -0.01
C GLN A 89 7.74 10.47 0.68
N ASP A 90 6.79 11.37 0.91
CA ASP A 90 7.05 12.66 1.56
C ASP A 90 7.49 12.51 3.04
N LYS A 91 7.29 11.32 3.63
CA LYS A 91 7.48 11.09 5.07
C LYS A 91 8.21 9.80 5.42
N TRP A 92 7.97 8.70 4.71
CA TRP A 92 8.43 7.37 5.09
C TRP A 92 9.47 6.77 4.13
N TYR A 93 10.12 7.61 3.30
CA TYR A 93 11.30 7.23 2.51
C TYR A 93 12.57 7.65 3.24
N LEU A 94 13.39 6.67 3.61
CA LEU A 94 14.63 6.83 4.36
C LEU A 94 15.79 7.33 3.46
N ASP A 95 15.73 7.07 2.16
CA ASP A 95 16.64 7.60 1.13
C ASP A 95 16.52 9.12 0.95
N HIS A 96 15.44 9.75 1.44
CA HIS A 96 15.37 11.21 1.54
C HIS A 96 16.21 11.68 2.74
N LEU A 97 17.52 11.90 2.51
CA LEU A 97 18.50 12.16 3.56
C LEU A 97 18.27 13.48 4.32
N ASP A 98 17.56 14.42 3.70
CA ASP A 98 17.15 15.70 4.28
C ASP A 98 15.88 15.62 5.14
N ALA A 99 15.16 14.48 5.11
CA ALA A 99 13.95 14.29 5.88
C ALA A 99 14.26 13.98 7.37
N PRO A 100 13.86 14.86 8.31
CA PRO A 100 14.13 14.67 9.73
C PRO A 100 13.16 13.65 10.35
N TRP A 101 13.57 13.00 11.45
CA TRP A 101 12.80 11.92 12.09
C TRP A 101 11.42 12.36 12.59
N GLU A 102 11.24 13.64 12.94
CA GLU A 102 9.98 14.23 13.35
C GLU A 102 8.91 14.07 12.25
N GLY A 103 9.32 14.17 10.98
CA GLY A 103 8.43 13.94 9.84
C GLY A 103 7.91 12.50 9.79
N PHE A 104 8.78 11.52 10.08
CA PHE A 104 8.42 10.11 10.14
C PHE A 104 7.44 9.83 11.28
N TYR A 105 7.65 10.44 12.45
CA TYR A 105 6.79 10.29 13.61
C TYR A 105 5.40 10.91 13.38
N MET A 106 5.34 12.09 12.76
CA MET A 106 4.10 12.85 12.58
C MET A 106 3.20 12.31 11.45
N ASN A 107 3.71 11.43 10.58
CA ASN A 107 2.95 10.87 9.47
C ASN A 107 1.73 10.07 9.95
N GLU A 108 0.52 10.45 9.54
CA GLU A 108 -0.73 9.81 9.96
C GLU A 108 -1.30 8.90 8.85
N PRO A 109 -1.23 7.56 8.98
CA PRO A 109 -1.68 6.63 7.93
C PRO A 109 -3.18 6.67 7.66
N LEU A 110 -3.98 7.21 8.59
CA LEU A 110 -5.42 7.34 8.44
C LEU A 110 -5.87 8.74 8.00
N THR A 111 -4.96 9.57 7.50
CA THR A 111 -5.30 10.91 7.01
C THR A 111 -6.49 10.81 6.04
N ASN A 112 -7.56 11.56 6.34
CA ASN A 112 -8.84 11.59 5.61
C ASN A 112 -9.70 10.31 5.65
N ILE A 113 -9.32 9.27 6.39
CA ILE A 113 -10.10 8.02 6.52
C ILE A 113 -10.82 8.01 7.88
N THR A 114 -12.05 8.53 7.93
CA THR A 114 -12.86 8.62 9.16
C THR A 114 -13.72 7.38 9.44
N ASN A 115 -14.13 6.66 8.39
CA ASN A 115 -15.00 5.50 8.52
C ASN A 115 -14.25 4.30 9.14
N HIS A 116 -14.72 3.81 10.29
CA HIS A 116 -14.08 2.70 11.00
C HIS A 116 -13.99 1.38 10.23
N GLN A 117 -14.87 1.10 9.26
CA GLN A 117 -14.76 -0.10 8.43
C GLN A 117 -13.64 0.07 7.39
N GLN A 118 -13.53 1.26 6.79
CA GLN A 118 -12.45 1.59 5.87
C GLN A 118 -11.08 1.63 6.58
N GLN A 119 -11.01 2.18 7.80
CA GLN A 119 -9.79 2.17 8.61
C GLN A 119 -9.25 0.75 8.87
N LYS A 120 -10.10 -0.29 8.88
CA LYS A 120 -9.64 -1.67 9.06
C LYS A 120 -8.94 -2.24 7.83
N LEU A 121 -9.17 -1.67 6.66
CA LEU A 121 -8.54 -2.07 5.41
C LEU A 121 -7.11 -1.52 5.30
N ILE A 122 -6.75 -0.52 6.11
CA ILE A 122 -5.35 -0.12 6.31
C ILE A 122 -4.66 -1.20 7.16
N LEU A 123 -3.70 -1.89 6.56
CA LEU A 123 -2.95 -2.98 7.21
C LEU A 123 -1.87 -2.42 8.14
N GLY A 124 -1.27 -1.30 7.75
CA GLY A 124 -0.19 -0.66 8.47
C GLY A 124 0.61 0.25 7.56
N GLY A 125 1.87 0.44 7.93
CA GLY A 125 2.81 1.29 7.23
C GLY A 125 4.15 0.62 7.04
N GLU A 126 4.84 0.96 5.97
CA GLU A 126 6.22 0.56 5.73
C GLU A 126 7.09 1.80 5.49
N VAL A 127 8.28 1.80 6.06
CA VAL A 127 9.34 2.75 5.69
C VAL A 127 10.19 2.11 4.60
N CYS A 128 10.48 2.87 3.55
CA CYS A 128 11.23 2.39 2.40
C CYS A 128 12.65 2.94 2.44
N MET A 129 13.62 2.13 2.07
CA MET A 129 15.04 2.52 1.96
C MET A 129 15.50 2.07 0.57
N TRP A 130 15.40 2.97 -0.41
CA TRP A 130 15.85 2.68 -1.77
C TRP A 130 17.38 2.76 -1.89
N GLY A 131 17.96 1.90 -2.73
CA GLY A 131 19.39 1.60 -2.74
C GLY A 131 20.22 2.39 -3.75
N GLU A 132 19.72 3.47 -4.34
CA GLU A 132 20.39 4.20 -5.41
C GLU A 132 21.71 4.83 -4.97
N HIS A 133 21.80 5.26 -3.71
CA HIS A 133 22.95 5.98 -3.16
C HIS A 133 23.45 5.44 -1.81
N ILE A 134 22.87 4.34 -1.33
CA ILE A 134 23.13 3.77 0.00
C ILE A 134 23.65 2.34 -0.16
N ASP A 135 24.63 1.99 0.65
CA ASP A 135 25.19 0.64 0.68
C ASP A 135 25.49 0.18 2.12
N ALA A 136 26.22 -0.92 2.27
CA ALA A 136 26.53 -1.48 3.58
C ALA A 136 27.35 -0.54 4.48
N SER A 137 27.99 0.49 3.93
CA SER A 137 28.81 1.45 4.68
C SER A 137 27.98 2.48 5.45
N ASP A 138 26.77 2.81 5.00
CA ASP A 138 25.95 3.90 5.54
C ASP A 138 24.48 3.54 5.78
N ILE A 139 24.04 2.31 5.45
CA ILE A 139 22.65 1.86 5.62
C ILE A 139 22.12 2.03 7.06
N GLU A 140 22.89 1.64 8.08
CA GLU A 140 22.43 1.71 9.47
C GLU A 140 22.24 3.16 9.96
N GLN A 141 23.15 4.05 9.58
CA GLN A 141 23.08 5.47 9.92
C GLN A 141 21.96 6.18 9.17
N THR A 142 21.61 5.67 7.99
CA THR A 142 20.49 6.17 7.19
C THR A 142 19.16 5.72 7.79
N ILE A 143 19.03 4.44 8.17
CA ILE A 143 17.78 3.87 8.70
C ILE A 143 17.46 4.44 10.09
N TRP A 144 18.44 4.46 10.99
CA TRP A 144 18.21 4.82 12.40
C TRP A 144 18.61 6.27 12.68
N PRO A 145 17.84 7.03 13.48
CA PRO A 145 16.66 6.63 14.27
C PRO A 145 15.31 6.80 13.54
N ARG A 146 15.31 7.20 12.27
CA ARG A 146 14.09 7.58 11.53
C ARG A 146 13.08 6.43 11.40
N ALA A 147 13.56 5.21 11.17
CA ALA A 147 12.71 4.01 11.19
C ALA A 147 12.07 3.75 12.57
N ALA A 148 12.78 4.05 13.67
CA ALA A 148 12.23 3.89 15.02
C ALA A 148 11.08 4.87 15.28
N ALA A 149 11.20 6.11 14.79
CA ALA A 149 10.15 7.12 14.88
C ALA A 149 8.86 6.67 14.17
N ALA A 150 8.97 6.10 12.96
CA ALA A 150 7.83 5.53 12.25
C ALA A 150 7.24 4.30 12.99
N ALA A 151 8.09 3.45 13.56
CA ALA A 151 7.66 2.27 14.32
C ALA A 151 6.83 2.65 15.56
N GLU A 152 7.20 3.73 16.27
CA GLU A 152 6.43 4.22 17.42
C GLU A 152 5.02 4.66 16.99
N LYS A 153 4.91 5.38 15.87
CA LYS A 153 3.63 5.79 15.29
C LYS A 153 2.76 4.58 14.94
N ALA A 154 3.33 3.57 14.28
CA ALA A 154 2.63 2.33 13.93
C ALA A 154 2.14 1.57 15.18
N LYS A 155 2.95 1.51 16.24
CA LYS A 155 2.58 0.88 17.52
C LYS A 155 1.38 1.59 18.17
N ARG A 156 1.37 2.92 18.18
CA ARG A 156 0.26 3.72 18.73
C ARG A 156 -1.04 3.46 17.97
N TYR A 157 -0.97 3.36 16.64
CA TYR A 157 -2.10 3.02 15.80
C TYR A 157 -2.67 1.63 16.12
N LYS A 158 -1.81 0.61 16.25
CA LYS A 158 -2.24 -0.74 16.64
C LYS A 158 -2.95 -0.75 18.00
N ALA A 159 -2.41 -0.05 18.99
CA ALA A 159 -3.03 0.05 20.31
C ALA A 159 -4.43 0.71 20.26
N TYR A 160 -4.59 1.78 19.49
CA TYR A 160 -5.88 2.47 19.31
C TYR A 160 -6.93 1.55 18.65
N ARG A 161 -6.55 0.76 17.64
CA ARG A 161 -7.46 -0.21 17.01
C ARG A 161 -7.95 -1.28 17.98
N GLU A 162 -7.06 -1.82 18.80
CA GLU A 162 -7.43 -2.84 19.77
C GLU A 162 -8.34 -2.27 20.87
N TYR A 163 -8.09 -1.04 21.32
CA TYR A 163 -8.96 -0.34 22.26
C TYR A 163 -10.38 -0.13 21.71
N THR A 164 -10.50 0.39 20.47
CA THR A 164 -11.82 0.65 19.85
C THR A 164 -12.61 -0.63 19.56
N LYS A 165 -11.95 -1.75 19.25
CA LYS A 165 -12.61 -3.06 19.14
C LYS A 165 -13.26 -3.50 20.46
N ARG A 166 -12.58 -3.29 21.60
CA ARG A 166 -13.05 -3.70 22.95
C ARG A 166 -14.25 -2.88 23.45
N LEU A 167 -14.39 -1.63 23.02
CA LEU A 167 -15.51 -0.77 23.43
C LEU A 167 -16.85 -1.11 22.75
N LYS A 168 -16.84 -1.68 21.54
CA LYS A 168 -18.08 -1.96 20.78
C LYS A 168 -19.02 -2.97 21.46
N PRO A 169 -18.53 -4.10 22.02
CA PRO A 169 -19.35 -5.00 22.82
C PRO A 169 -19.88 -4.33 24.09
N GLN A 170 -19.04 -3.56 24.79
CA GLN A 170 -19.39 -2.93 26.06
C GLN A 170 -20.46 -1.83 25.90
N LYS A 171 -20.43 -1.07 24.81
CA LYS A 171 -21.50 -0.10 24.49
C LYS A 171 -22.82 -0.81 24.21
N LYS A 172 -22.83 -1.84 23.36
CA LYS A 172 -24.05 -2.63 23.10
C LYS A 172 -24.64 -3.24 24.37
N GLU A 173 -23.80 -3.71 25.29
CA GLU A 173 -24.24 -4.31 26.55
C GLU A 173 -24.80 -3.25 27.53
N LYS A 174 -24.21 -2.04 27.56
CA LYS A 174 -24.76 -0.91 28.34
C LYS A 174 -26.07 -0.39 27.75
N ASP A 175 -26.12 -0.20 26.43
CA ASP A 175 -27.32 0.27 25.73
C ASP A 175 -28.49 -0.72 25.92
N GLN A 176 -28.21 -2.03 25.88
CA GLN A 176 -29.22 -3.07 26.17
C GLN A 176 -29.70 -3.02 27.62
N LYS A 177 -28.79 -2.86 28.60
CA LYS A 177 -29.15 -2.77 30.02
C LYS A 177 -29.97 -1.51 30.33
N GLU A 178 -29.66 -0.37 29.71
CA GLU A 178 -30.43 0.88 29.86
C GLU A 178 -31.83 0.79 29.23
N THR A 179 -32.03 0.02 28.15
CA THR A 179 -33.37 -0.20 27.54
C THR A 179 -34.25 -1.21 28.27
N THR A 180 -33.70 -1.98 29.21
CA THR A 180 -34.41 -3.02 29.98
C THR A 180 -34.63 -2.68 31.45
N SER A 181 -34.23 -1.48 31.89
CA SER A 181 -34.54 -0.97 33.23
C SER A 181 -35.94 -0.33 33.22
N PRO A 182 -36.88 -0.77 34.09
CA PRO A 182 -38.24 -0.22 34.17
C PRO A 182 -38.28 1.20 34.74
#